data_AF-R1IRM5-F1
#
_entry.id   AF-R1IRM5-F1
#
_cell.length_a   1.000
_cell.length_b   1.000
_cell.length_c   1.000
_cell.angle_alpha   90.00
_cell.angle_beta   90.00
_cell.angle_gamma   90.00
#
_symmetry.space_group_name_H-M   'P 1'
#
loop_
_entity.id
_entity.type
_entity.pdbx_description
1 polymer ?
#
loop_
_entity_poly.entity_id
_entity_poly.type
_entity_poly.pdbx_seq_one_letter_code
_entity_poly.pdbx_strand_id
1 'polypeptide(L)'
;MAGNSIGQVFRVTTFGESHGLALGCIVDGCPPGLEISEADLQVDLDRRRPGTSKYTTQRREPDEVKFLSGVFEGKTTGTSIGLVIENTDQRSQDYSKIADRFRPGHADYTYHQKYGHRDYRGGGRSSARETAMRVAAGAIAKKYLKQEFGIEVRCYLSQMGDVTIDKVDWDQVEQNPFFCPDETKLEALDELIRALKKEGDSIGAKLTVVANNVPVGLGEPVFDRLDADIAYALMGINAVKGVEVGDGFDVVNQRGSEHRDELTPEGFKSNHAGGILGGISSGQDIVAHLALKPTSSITVPGETINVDGETVDVITKGRHDPCVGIRAVPIAEAMVAIVLMDHLLRHRAQNAGVHTNTPKI
;
A
#
# COMPACT_ATOMS: atom_id res chain seq x y z
N MET A 1 -0.63 17.39 -12.30
CA MET A 1 -1.53 17.14 -11.16
C MET A 1 -0.80 17.57 -9.90
N ALA A 2 -1.40 18.37 -9.01
CA ALA A 2 -0.70 18.87 -7.82
C ALA A 2 -0.45 17.77 -6.75
N GLY A 3 -1.31 16.76 -6.68
CA GLY A 3 -1.22 15.64 -5.73
C GLY A 3 -0.62 14.37 -6.33
N ASN A 4 0.50 14.45 -7.06
CA ASN A 4 1.21 13.29 -7.59
C ASN A 4 2.54 12.99 -6.87
N SER A 5 2.79 13.65 -5.74
CA SER A 5 3.94 13.40 -4.86
C SER A 5 3.48 13.01 -3.45
N ILE A 6 4.29 12.21 -2.76
CA ILE A 6 4.21 11.94 -1.32
C ILE A 6 5.61 12.12 -0.69
N GLY A 7 5.64 12.58 0.57
CA GLY A 7 6.87 12.88 1.31
C GLY A 7 7.43 14.29 1.08
N GLN A 8 8.31 14.75 1.98
CA GLN A 8 8.95 16.06 1.92
C GLN A 8 10.44 15.97 1.56
N VAL A 9 11.21 15.16 2.29
CA VAL A 9 12.63 14.93 2.06
C VAL A 9 12.81 13.68 1.22
N PHE A 10 12.33 12.52 1.67
CA PHE A 10 12.21 11.34 0.82
C PHE A 10 10.91 11.45 0.03
N ARG A 11 11.00 12.05 -1.16
CA ARG A 11 9.82 12.42 -1.94
C ARG A 11 9.67 11.54 -3.16
N VAL A 12 8.52 10.89 -3.28
CA VAL A 12 8.17 10.04 -4.41
C VAL A 12 7.15 10.74 -5.28
N THR A 13 7.47 10.96 -6.55
CA THR A 13 6.56 11.57 -7.55
C THR A 13 6.28 10.59 -8.68
N THR A 14 5.02 10.27 -8.96
CA THR A 14 4.68 9.25 -9.96
C THR A 14 4.01 9.86 -11.21
N PHE A 15 4.11 9.14 -12.34
CA PHE A 15 3.48 9.47 -13.62
C PHE A 15 3.08 8.19 -14.38
N GLY A 16 2.30 8.36 -15.45
CA GLY A 16 1.83 7.28 -16.32
C GLY A 16 0.42 6.76 -15.98
N GLU A 17 -0.17 6.13 -16.99
CA GLU A 17 -1.52 5.57 -17.01
C GLU A 17 -1.47 4.08 -17.26
N SER A 18 -2.51 3.35 -16.85
CA SER A 18 -2.58 1.88 -17.02
C SER A 18 -2.52 1.40 -18.48
N HIS A 19 -2.90 2.24 -19.44
CA HIS A 19 -2.88 1.98 -20.88
C HIS A 19 -2.00 3.00 -21.63
N GLY A 20 -1.08 3.66 -20.90
CA GLY A 20 0.00 4.44 -21.49
C GLY A 20 1.18 3.53 -21.84
N LEU A 21 2.22 4.08 -22.48
CA LEU A 21 3.43 3.32 -22.86
C LEU A 21 4.13 2.69 -21.64
N ALA A 22 4.20 3.44 -20.55
CA ALA A 22 4.89 3.04 -19.34
C ALA A 22 4.29 3.74 -18.11
N LEU A 23 4.63 3.22 -16.94
CA LEU A 23 4.56 3.93 -15.68
C LEU A 23 5.97 4.40 -15.30
N GLY A 24 6.05 5.46 -14.51
CA GLY A 24 7.32 5.83 -13.90
C GLY A 24 7.18 6.65 -12.64
N CYS A 25 8.30 6.83 -11.96
CA CYS A 25 8.40 7.71 -10.81
C CYS A 25 9.80 8.28 -10.67
N ILE A 26 9.87 9.33 -9.86
CA ILE A 26 11.08 9.98 -9.42
C ILE A 26 11.11 9.84 -7.90
N VAL A 27 12.23 9.37 -7.35
CA VAL A 27 12.51 9.35 -5.92
C VAL A 27 13.61 10.37 -5.63
N ASP A 28 13.26 11.42 -4.92
CA ASP A 28 14.17 12.47 -4.45
C ASP A 28 14.54 12.24 -2.98
N GLY A 29 15.73 12.70 -2.60
CA GLY A 29 16.22 12.66 -1.21
C GLY A 29 16.71 11.29 -0.73
N CYS A 30 16.78 10.28 -1.60
CA CYS A 30 17.45 9.02 -1.28
C CYS A 30 18.93 9.28 -0.95
N PRO A 31 19.45 8.84 0.21
CA PRO A 31 20.86 9.04 0.56
C PRO A 31 21.82 8.39 -0.45
N PRO A 32 22.99 8.99 -0.71
CA PRO A 32 24.01 8.39 -1.58
C PRO A 32 24.66 7.16 -0.92
N GLY A 33 25.23 6.28 -1.74
CA GLY A 33 26.06 5.15 -1.31
C GLY A 33 25.30 3.84 -1.06
N LEU A 34 23.96 3.84 -1.16
CA LEU A 34 23.16 2.62 -1.01
C LEU A 34 23.42 1.69 -2.20
N GLU A 35 23.91 0.49 -1.94
CA GLU A 35 24.07 -0.56 -2.96
C GLU A 35 22.70 -1.02 -3.44
N ILE A 36 22.43 -0.92 -4.74
CA ILE A 36 21.11 -1.16 -5.30
C ILE A 36 21.14 -1.59 -6.77
N SER A 37 20.20 -2.46 -7.12
CA SER A 37 19.98 -3.00 -8.45
C SER A 37 18.48 -3.24 -8.69
N GLU A 38 18.08 -3.41 -9.95
CA GLU A 38 16.69 -3.73 -10.31
C GLU A 38 16.19 -4.99 -9.61
N ALA A 39 17.07 -5.98 -9.40
CA ALA A 39 16.74 -7.24 -8.73
C ALA A 39 16.28 -7.03 -7.27
N ASP A 40 16.80 -6.00 -6.59
CA ASP A 40 16.37 -5.66 -5.24
C ASP A 40 14.91 -5.18 -5.20
N LEU A 41 14.50 -4.42 -6.21
CA LEU A 41 13.13 -3.89 -6.33
C LEU A 41 12.17 -4.96 -6.83
N GLN A 42 12.67 -5.87 -7.68
CA GLN A 42 11.86 -6.90 -8.33
C GLN A 42 11.22 -7.85 -7.32
N VAL A 43 11.84 -8.10 -6.17
CA VAL A 43 11.29 -8.95 -5.10
C VAL A 43 9.90 -8.46 -4.66
N ASP A 44 9.76 -7.18 -4.36
CA ASP A 44 8.48 -6.60 -3.93
C ASP A 44 7.51 -6.39 -5.10
N LEU A 45 8.03 -6.09 -6.30
CA LEU A 45 7.21 -5.98 -7.51
C LEU A 45 6.57 -7.33 -7.87
N ASP A 46 7.30 -8.44 -7.72
CA ASP A 46 6.80 -9.79 -7.96
C ASP A 46 5.74 -10.22 -6.94
N ARG A 47 5.85 -9.78 -5.68
CA ARG A 47 4.79 -9.97 -4.67
C ARG A 47 3.50 -9.23 -5.05
N ARG A 48 3.62 -8.06 -5.71
CA ARG A 48 2.49 -7.19 -6.09
C ARG A 48 1.83 -7.57 -7.43
N ARG A 49 2.62 -8.09 -8.38
CA ARG A 49 2.21 -8.22 -9.77
C ARG A 49 0.99 -9.15 -9.92
N PRO A 50 0.12 -8.90 -10.92
CA PRO A 50 -1.00 -9.80 -11.21
C PRO A 50 -0.53 -11.17 -11.71
N GLY A 51 -1.41 -12.18 -11.69
CA GLY A 51 -1.19 -13.45 -12.36
C GLY A 51 -0.24 -14.42 -11.66
N THR A 52 0.14 -14.13 -10.42
CA THR A 52 1.02 -14.97 -9.60
C THR A 52 0.31 -16.17 -8.95
N SER A 53 -1.02 -16.10 -8.80
CA SER A 53 -1.80 -17.17 -8.19
C SER A 53 -3.14 -17.38 -8.90
N LYS A 54 -3.76 -18.54 -8.64
CA LYS A 54 -5.12 -18.84 -9.13
C LYS A 54 -6.19 -17.97 -8.45
N TYR A 55 -5.85 -17.19 -7.43
CA TYR A 55 -6.78 -16.38 -6.63
C TYR A 55 -6.93 -14.95 -7.15
N THR A 56 -5.90 -14.41 -7.78
CA THR A 56 -5.88 -13.05 -8.34
C THR A 56 -6.19 -13.05 -9.84
N THR A 57 -6.22 -11.86 -10.45
CA THR A 57 -6.42 -11.63 -11.86
C THR A 57 -5.37 -12.36 -12.69
N GLN A 58 -5.77 -12.95 -13.81
CA GLN A 58 -4.88 -13.73 -14.69
C GLN A 58 -4.09 -12.85 -15.68
N ARG A 59 -4.03 -11.54 -15.48
CA ARG A 59 -3.15 -10.65 -16.26
C ARG A 59 -1.70 -10.99 -15.98
N ARG A 60 -0.85 -10.88 -17.01
CA ARG A 60 0.58 -11.13 -16.88
C ARG A 60 1.32 -9.87 -17.27
N GLU A 61 1.72 -9.13 -16.25
CA GLU A 61 2.65 -8.01 -16.39
C GLU A 61 3.89 -8.39 -15.58
N PRO A 62 5.08 -8.45 -16.20
CA PRO A 62 6.28 -8.87 -15.49
C PRO A 62 6.76 -7.80 -14.50
N ASP A 63 6.31 -6.55 -14.67
CA ASP A 63 6.66 -5.40 -13.84
C ASP A 63 8.17 -5.16 -13.76
N GLU A 64 8.88 -5.39 -14.87
CA GLU A 64 10.31 -5.14 -14.98
C GLU A 64 10.60 -3.64 -14.83
N VAL A 65 11.26 -3.30 -13.74
CA VAL A 65 11.71 -1.94 -13.45
C VAL A 65 13.07 -1.68 -14.06
N LYS A 66 13.29 -0.44 -14.52
CA LYS A 66 14.61 0.04 -14.98
C LYS A 66 14.97 1.33 -14.25
N PHE A 67 16.21 1.45 -13.80
CA PHE A 67 16.77 2.74 -13.38
C PHE A 67 17.09 3.61 -14.60
N LEU A 68 16.65 4.87 -14.58
CA LEU A 68 16.94 5.88 -15.60
C LEU A 68 17.98 6.91 -15.13
N SER A 69 18.09 7.13 -13.82
CA SER A 69 19.01 8.08 -13.21
C SER A 69 19.25 7.75 -11.74
N GLY A 70 20.17 8.48 -11.10
CA GLY A 70 20.36 8.43 -9.65
C GLY A 70 21.14 7.23 -9.12
N VAL A 71 21.48 6.27 -9.99
CA VAL A 71 22.33 5.11 -9.69
C VAL A 71 23.55 5.11 -10.62
N PHE A 72 24.75 4.91 -10.07
CA PHE A 72 26.00 4.77 -10.80
C PHE A 72 26.82 3.65 -10.15
N GLU A 73 27.36 2.73 -10.96
CA GLU A 73 28.14 1.57 -10.48
C GLU A 73 27.45 0.77 -9.36
N GLY A 74 26.13 0.59 -9.48
CA GLY A 74 25.32 -0.16 -8.51
C GLY A 74 25.10 0.56 -7.17
N LYS A 75 25.35 1.87 -7.09
CA LYS A 75 25.14 2.67 -5.87
C LYS A 75 24.30 3.90 -6.14
N THR A 76 23.46 4.28 -5.18
CA THR A 76 22.76 5.57 -5.24
C THR A 76 23.75 6.72 -5.18
N THR A 77 23.48 7.77 -5.95
CA THR A 77 24.35 8.95 -6.08
C THR A 77 23.93 10.11 -5.17
N GLY A 78 22.77 10.01 -4.52
CA GLY A 78 22.16 11.09 -3.74
C GLY A 78 21.33 12.07 -4.56
N THR A 79 21.35 11.94 -5.90
CA THR A 79 20.48 12.72 -6.81
C THR A 79 19.18 11.97 -7.11
N SER A 80 18.24 12.63 -7.80
CA SER A 80 16.96 12.05 -8.22
C SER A 80 17.11 10.69 -8.92
N ILE A 81 16.41 9.69 -8.39
CA ILE A 81 16.34 8.35 -8.96
C ILE A 81 15.10 8.26 -9.84
N GLY A 82 15.30 8.15 -11.15
CA GLY A 82 14.23 7.92 -12.12
C GLY A 82 13.99 6.42 -12.30
N LEU A 83 12.74 6.00 -12.26
CA LEU A 83 12.31 4.62 -12.46
C LEU A 83 11.24 4.55 -13.54
N VAL A 84 11.26 3.48 -14.34
CA VAL A 84 10.23 3.19 -15.36
C VAL A 84 9.87 1.71 -15.38
N ILE A 85 8.60 1.42 -15.63
CA ILE A 85 8.06 0.08 -15.91
C ILE A 85 7.22 0.17 -17.18
N GLU A 86 7.57 -0.62 -18.20
CA GLU A 86 6.82 -0.67 -19.47
C GLU A 86 5.51 -1.46 -19.28
N ASN A 87 4.42 -1.02 -19.93
CA ASN A 87 3.15 -1.75 -19.91
C ASN A 87 3.07 -2.69 -21.12
N THR A 88 2.94 -4.00 -20.89
CA THR A 88 3.10 -5.02 -21.95
C THR A 88 1.81 -5.75 -22.34
N ASP A 89 0.77 -5.79 -21.49
CA ASP A 89 -0.50 -6.51 -21.73
C ASP A 89 -1.69 -5.53 -21.85
N GLN A 90 -1.56 -4.54 -22.75
CA GLN A 90 -2.60 -3.55 -23.00
C GLN A 90 -3.66 -4.08 -23.98
N ARG A 91 -4.86 -4.38 -23.47
CA ARG A 91 -6.03 -4.76 -24.28
C ARG A 91 -7.08 -3.67 -24.30
N SER A 92 -6.79 -2.58 -25.02
CA SER A 92 -7.69 -1.41 -25.07
C SER A 92 -9.07 -1.71 -25.65
N GLN A 93 -9.20 -2.75 -26.50
CA GLN A 93 -10.47 -3.10 -27.17
C GLN A 93 -11.55 -3.57 -26.20
N ASP A 94 -11.17 -4.22 -25.08
CA ASP A 94 -12.09 -4.74 -24.07
C ASP A 94 -12.88 -3.63 -23.36
N TYR A 95 -12.38 -2.40 -23.39
CA TYR A 95 -12.94 -1.24 -22.67
C TYR A 95 -13.82 -0.31 -23.52
N SER A 96 -13.89 -0.54 -24.83
CA SER A 96 -14.72 0.28 -25.75
C SER A 96 -16.21 0.29 -25.38
N LYS A 97 -16.72 -0.83 -24.84
CA LYS A 97 -18.13 -1.01 -24.45
C LYS A 97 -18.56 -0.25 -23.19
N ILE A 98 -17.61 0.37 -22.49
CA ILE A 98 -17.87 1.15 -21.27
C ILE A 98 -17.38 2.60 -21.40
N ALA A 99 -17.04 3.04 -22.62
CA ALA A 99 -16.54 4.39 -22.85
C ALA A 99 -17.56 5.46 -22.45
N ASP A 100 -18.83 5.17 -22.66
CA ASP A 100 -20.01 6.00 -22.41
C ASP A 100 -20.64 5.78 -21.02
N ARG A 101 -20.14 4.84 -20.20
CA ARG A 101 -20.77 4.45 -18.93
C ARG A 101 -19.91 4.79 -17.73
N PHE A 102 -20.52 4.99 -16.55
CA PHE A 102 -19.79 5.11 -15.29
C PHE A 102 -19.84 3.79 -14.53
N ARG A 103 -18.71 3.11 -14.28
CA ARG A 103 -18.74 1.88 -13.48
C ARG A 103 -18.98 2.22 -12.00
N PRO A 104 -19.97 1.59 -11.34
CA PRO A 104 -20.19 1.75 -9.92
C PRO A 104 -18.92 1.47 -9.11
N GLY A 105 -18.63 2.34 -8.14
CA GLY A 105 -17.45 2.21 -7.27
C GLY A 105 -16.09 2.51 -7.93
N HIS A 106 -16.03 2.83 -9.24
CA HIS A 106 -14.83 3.32 -9.90
C HIS A 106 -14.76 4.85 -9.91
N ALA A 107 -13.61 5.38 -10.30
CA ALA A 107 -13.39 6.82 -10.41
C ALA A 107 -13.98 7.44 -11.70
N ASP A 108 -14.71 6.66 -12.48
CA ASP A 108 -15.19 7.03 -13.82
C ASP A 108 -16.00 8.32 -13.82
N TYR A 109 -16.98 8.43 -12.92
CA TYR A 109 -17.86 9.59 -12.79
C TYR A 109 -17.09 10.80 -12.27
N THR A 110 -16.34 10.61 -11.18
CA THR A 110 -15.62 11.70 -10.52
C THR A 110 -14.50 12.27 -11.39
N TYR A 111 -13.81 11.44 -12.18
CA TYR A 111 -12.80 11.92 -13.14
C TYR A 111 -13.43 12.67 -14.30
N HIS A 112 -14.57 12.20 -14.82
CA HIS A 112 -15.29 12.92 -15.85
C HIS A 112 -15.76 14.29 -15.35
N GLN A 113 -16.38 14.36 -14.16
CA GLN A 113 -16.81 15.63 -13.57
C GLN A 113 -15.64 16.57 -13.22
N LYS A 114 -14.49 16.01 -12.79
CA LYS A 114 -13.33 16.81 -12.40
C LYS A 114 -12.52 17.35 -13.59
N TYR A 115 -12.35 16.55 -14.63
CA TYR A 115 -11.43 16.85 -15.74
C TYR A 115 -12.11 17.05 -17.08
N GLY A 116 -13.42 16.78 -17.20
CA GLY A 116 -14.21 16.85 -18.43
C GLY A 116 -13.91 15.72 -19.43
N HIS A 117 -12.63 15.41 -19.63
CA HIS A 117 -12.18 14.35 -20.52
C HIS A 117 -11.50 13.23 -19.73
N ARG A 118 -12.15 12.06 -19.70
CA ARG A 118 -11.71 10.87 -18.98
C ARG A 118 -11.04 9.88 -19.93
N ASP A 119 -9.88 9.34 -19.55
CA ASP A 119 -9.40 8.09 -20.12
C ASP A 119 -10.18 6.90 -19.52
N TYR A 120 -11.10 6.34 -20.30
CA TYR A 120 -11.94 5.22 -19.88
C TYR A 120 -11.20 3.88 -19.92
N ARG A 121 -10.00 3.80 -20.51
CA ARG A 121 -9.26 2.55 -20.69
C ARG A 121 -8.59 2.15 -19.37
N GLY A 122 -9.08 1.06 -18.77
CA GLY A 122 -8.53 0.51 -17.52
C GLY A 122 -8.43 1.47 -16.34
N GLY A 123 -9.25 2.54 -16.33
CA GLY A 123 -9.23 3.59 -15.32
C GLY A 123 -8.10 4.61 -15.44
N GLY A 124 -7.33 4.61 -16.54
CA GLY A 124 -6.27 5.60 -16.79
C GLY A 124 -5.34 5.79 -15.58
N ARG A 125 -5.27 7.04 -15.10
CA ARG A 125 -4.46 7.45 -13.95
C ARG A 125 -4.97 6.97 -12.58
N SER A 126 -6.27 6.68 -12.45
CA SER A 126 -6.85 6.20 -11.18
C SER A 126 -6.64 4.69 -10.96
N SER A 127 -6.06 4.01 -11.94
CA SER A 127 -5.86 2.57 -11.90
C SER A 127 -4.85 2.16 -10.84
N ALA A 128 -5.09 1.02 -10.17
CA ALA A 128 -4.12 0.38 -9.28
C ALA A 128 -2.86 -0.12 -10.01
N ARG A 129 -2.73 0.11 -11.32
CA ARG A 129 -1.48 -0.09 -12.07
C ARG A 129 -0.38 0.83 -11.52
N GLU A 130 -0.72 2.08 -11.20
CA GLU A 130 0.21 3.10 -10.68
C GLU A 130 0.92 2.67 -9.39
N THR A 131 0.30 1.80 -8.58
CA THR A 131 0.92 1.30 -7.34
C THR A 131 2.17 0.47 -7.56
N ALA A 132 2.43 -0.02 -8.78
CA ALA A 132 3.71 -0.64 -9.13
C ALA A 132 4.89 0.33 -8.87
N MET A 133 4.72 1.61 -9.20
CA MET A 133 5.77 2.61 -8.94
C MET A 133 5.89 2.98 -7.46
N ARG A 134 4.81 2.87 -6.69
CA ARG A 134 4.86 3.02 -5.22
C ARG A 134 5.65 1.87 -4.60
N VAL A 135 5.43 0.65 -5.06
CA VAL A 135 6.18 -0.54 -4.61
C VAL A 135 7.66 -0.44 -4.98
N ALA A 136 7.98 -0.05 -6.22
CA ALA A 136 9.36 0.17 -6.64
C ALA A 136 10.09 1.21 -5.79
N ALA A 137 9.45 2.37 -5.53
CA ALA A 137 10.01 3.40 -4.65
C ALA A 137 10.11 2.96 -3.19
N GLY A 138 9.10 2.24 -2.70
CA GLY A 138 9.07 1.68 -1.35
C GLY A 138 10.14 0.61 -1.12
N ALA A 139 10.50 -0.17 -2.14
CA ALA A 139 11.60 -1.13 -2.05
C ALA A 139 12.97 -0.44 -1.83
N ILE A 140 13.20 0.74 -2.44
CA ILE A 140 14.38 1.56 -2.14
C ILE A 140 14.37 1.99 -0.67
N ALA A 141 13.23 2.48 -0.18
CA ALA A 141 13.07 2.87 1.22
C ALA A 141 13.28 1.69 2.18
N LYS A 142 12.61 0.55 1.95
CA LYS A 142 12.75 -0.69 2.74
C LYS A 142 14.21 -1.15 2.80
N LYS A 143 14.93 -1.13 1.67
CA LYS A 143 16.33 -1.54 1.62
C LYS A 143 17.21 -0.65 2.51
N TYR A 144 17.10 0.67 2.37
CA TYR A 144 17.86 1.60 3.19
C TYR A 144 17.52 1.48 4.68
N LEU A 145 16.23 1.47 5.01
CA LEU A 145 15.71 1.33 6.38
C LEU A 145 16.23 0.06 7.06
N LYS A 146 16.22 -1.07 6.34
CA LYS A 146 16.71 -2.36 6.86
C LYS A 146 18.23 -2.37 7.03
N GLN A 147 18.99 -1.89 6.05
CA GLN A 147 20.45 -1.95 6.09
C GLN A 147 21.05 -1.02 7.15
N GLU A 148 20.54 0.21 7.25
CA GLU A 148 21.15 1.24 8.10
C GLU A 148 20.58 1.26 9.52
N PHE A 149 19.32 0.83 9.70
CA PHE A 149 18.60 0.95 10.97
C PHE A 149 17.99 -0.37 11.46
N GLY A 150 18.07 -1.45 10.68
CA GLY A 150 17.41 -2.71 11.01
C GLY A 150 15.88 -2.64 11.00
N ILE A 151 15.30 -1.55 10.47
CA ILE A 151 13.85 -1.35 10.41
C ILE A 151 13.28 -2.31 9.36
N GLU A 152 12.25 -3.06 9.76
CA GLU A 152 11.58 -4.01 8.88
C GLU A 152 10.08 -3.71 8.85
N VAL A 153 9.55 -3.49 7.64
CA VAL A 153 8.12 -3.23 7.41
C VAL A 153 7.52 -4.44 6.71
N ARG A 154 6.54 -5.08 7.37
CA ARG A 154 5.88 -6.29 6.90
C ARG A 154 4.36 -6.14 6.99
N CYS A 155 3.62 -6.78 6.09
CA CYS A 155 2.17 -6.76 6.09
C CYS A 155 1.60 -8.15 5.88
N TYR A 156 0.40 -8.40 6.40
CA TYR A 156 -0.31 -9.65 6.20
C TYR A 156 -1.83 -9.43 6.08
N LEU A 157 -2.52 -10.43 5.51
CA LEU A 157 -3.99 -10.49 5.46
C LEU A 157 -4.53 -10.92 6.83
N SER A 158 -5.24 -10.03 7.51
CA SER A 158 -5.83 -10.32 8.82
C SER A 158 -7.29 -10.79 8.73
N GLN A 159 -8.01 -10.40 7.67
CA GLN A 159 -9.39 -10.83 7.45
C GLN A 159 -9.77 -10.73 5.97
N MET A 160 -10.59 -11.67 5.48
CA MET A 160 -11.26 -11.58 4.20
C MET A 160 -12.71 -12.05 4.34
N GLY A 161 -13.67 -11.15 4.12
CA GLY A 161 -15.07 -11.43 4.43
C GLY A 161 -15.26 -11.79 5.91
N ASP A 162 -15.86 -12.95 6.15
CA ASP A 162 -16.09 -13.55 7.46
C ASP A 162 -14.90 -14.39 7.98
N VAL A 163 -13.90 -14.68 7.13
CA VAL A 163 -12.71 -15.43 7.53
C VAL A 163 -11.69 -14.51 8.20
N THR A 164 -11.56 -14.64 9.52
CA THR A 164 -10.61 -13.88 10.36
C THR A 164 -9.53 -14.81 10.91
N ILE A 165 -8.29 -14.32 10.96
CA ILE A 165 -7.16 -15.06 11.56
C ILE A 165 -7.33 -15.19 13.08
N ASP A 166 -6.82 -16.27 13.65
CA ASP A 166 -6.80 -16.45 15.11
C ASP A 166 -5.39 -16.25 15.70
N LYS A 167 -4.36 -16.38 14.85
CA LYS A 167 -2.94 -16.26 15.22
C LYS A 167 -2.13 -15.57 14.13
N VAL A 168 -0.96 -15.08 14.51
CA VAL A 168 0.02 -14.50 13.58
C VAL A 168 1.30 -15.32 13.63
N ASP A 169 1.59 -16.04 12.55
CA ASP A 169 2.89 -16.66 12.27
C ASP A 169 3.52 -15.98 11.05
N TRP A 170 4.59 -15.22 11.28
CA TRP A 170 5.29 -14.49 10.22
C TRP A 170 5.96 -15.41 9.20
N ASP A 171 6.34 -16.63 9.59
CA ASP A 171 7.00 -17.57 8.70
C ASP A 171 6.04 -18.11 7.62
N GLN A 172 4.73 -18.01 7.86
CA GLN A 172 3.69 -18.43 6.90
C GLN A 172 3.36 -17.38 5.85
N VAL A 173 3.59 -16.09 6.12
CA VAL A 173 3.09 -14.98 5.29
C VAL A 173 3.56 -15.10 3.83
N GLU A 174 4.84 -15.40 3.60
CA GLU A 174 5.38 -15.54 2.24
C GLU A 174 5.20 -16.96 1.64
N GLN A 175 4.68 -17.91 2.41
CA GLN A 175 4.52 -19.31 1.98
C GLN A 175 3.19 -19.59 1.28
N ASN A 176 2.29 -18.60 1.24
CA ASN A 176 0.98 -18.75 0.65
C ASN A 176 0.57 -17.50 -0.15
N PRO A 177 -0.27 -17.66 -1.18
CA PRO A 177 -0.63 -16.57 -2.09
C PRO A 177 -1.61 -15.55 -1.50
N PHE A 178 -2.09 -15.75 -0.27
CA PHE A 178 -2.97 -14.81 0.42
C PHE A 178 -2.21 -13.84 1.32
N PHE A 179 -0.92 -14.09 1.59
CA PHE A 179 -0.17 -13.45 2.66
C PHE A 179 -0.86 -13.62 4.03
N CYS A 180 -1.52 -14.76 4.23
CA CYS A 180 -2.18 -15.08 5.49
C CYS A 180 -1.13 -15.63 6.49
N PRO A 181 -1.05 -15.11 7.72
CA PRO A 181 -0.12 -15.60 8.73
C PRO A 181 -0.70 -16.81 9.50
N ASP A 182 -1.92 -17.25 9.17
CA ASP A 182 -2.61 -18.36 9.83
C ASP A 182 -2.94 -19.45 8.80
N GLU A 183 -2.10 -20.49 8.78
CA GLU A 183 -2.27 -21.63 7.86
C GLU A 183 -3.63 -22.33 8.02
N THR A 184 -4.23 -22.27 9.21
CA THR A 184 -5.51 -22.94 9.52
C THR A 184 -6.69 -22.31 8.78
N LYS A 185 -6.52 -21.09 8.26
CA LYS A 185 -7.54 -20.35 7.52
C LYS A 185 -7.46 -20.54 6.01
N LEU A 186 -6.37 -21.11 5.49
CA LEU A 186 -6.10 -21.16 4.05
C LEU A 186 -7.17 -21.91 3.24
N GLU A 187 -7.73 -22.99 3.79
CA GLU A 187 -8.81 -23.74 3.14
C GLU A 187 -10.09 -22.90 3.05
N ALA A 188 -10.51 -22.27 4.15
CA ALA A 188 -11.67 -21.38 4.17
C ALA A 188 -11.50 -20.18 3.21
N LEU A 189 -10.30 -19.61 3.11
CA LEU A 189 -10.00 -18.54 2.15
C LEU A 189 -10.09 -19.03 0.69
N ASP A 190 -9.60 -20.25 0.40
CA ASP A 190 -9.73 -20.87 -0.94
C ASP A 190 -11.21 -21.12 -1.30
N GLU A 191 -11.99 -21.67 -0.38
CA GLU A 191 -13.42 -21.92 -0.55
C GLU A 191 -14.20 -20.63 -0.82
N LEU A 192 -13.98 -19.59 0.00
CA LEU A 192 -14.61 -18.29 -0.15
C LEU A 192 -14.32 -17.70 -1.55
N ILE A 193 -13.07 -17.74 -2.01
CA ILE A 193 -12.72 -17.21 -3.33
C ILE A 193 -13.35 -18.02 -4.47
N ARG A 194 -13.44 -19.34 -4.32
CA ARG A 194 -14.12 -20.20 -5.32
C ARG A 194 -15.61 -19.88 -5.40
N ALA A 195 -16.26 -19.70 -4.26
CA ALA A 195 -17.67 -19.32 -4.18
C ALA A 195 -17.90 -17.97 -4.88
N LEU A 196 -17.13 -16.93 -4.52
CA LEU A 196 -17.20 -15.61 -5.12
C LEU A 196 -17.00 -15.63 -6.64
N LYS A 197 -16.03 -16.42 -7.13
CA LYS A 197 -15.81 -16.58 -8.58
C LYS A 197 -16.98 -17.25 -9.30
N LYS A 198 -17.66 -18.19 -8.67
CA LYS A 198 -18.83 -18.87 -9.22
C LYS A 198 -20.04 -17.94 -9.23
N GLU A 199 -20.21 -17.16 -8.17
CA GLU A 199 -21.26 -16.14 -8.03
C GLU A 199 -21.00 -14.93 -8.92
N GLY A 200 -19.74 -14.72 -9.29
CA GLY A 200 -19.33 -13.58 -10.08
C GLY A 200 -19.25 -12.28 -9.28
N ASP A 201 -19.03 -12.39 -7.97
CA ASP A 201 -18.99 -11.30 -6.99
C ASP A 201 -17.59 -11.15 -6.35
N SER A 202 -17.46 -10.27 -5.37
CA SER A 202 -16.21 -9.93 -4.69
C SER A 202 -16.44 -9.61 -3.20
N ILE A 203 -15.36 -9.60 -2.43
CA ILE A 203 -15.40 -9.29 -1.00
C ILE A 203 -14.27 -8.34 -0.59
N GLY A 204 -14.45 -7.67 0.55
CA GLY A 204 -13.45 -6.82 1.16
C GLY A 204 -12.44 -7.60 2.01
N ALA A 205 -11.45 -6.88 2.53
CA ALA A 205 -10.42 -7.45 3.39
C ALA A 205 -9.89 -6.42 4.41
N LYS A 206 -9.36 -6.92 5.52
CA LYS A 206 -8.53 -6.17 6.46
C LYS A 206 -7.09 -6.66 6.34
N LEU A 207 -6.16 -5.73 6.24
CA LEU A 207 -4.72 -6.01 6.33
C LEU A 207 -4.15 -5.37 7.59
N THR A 208 -3.07 -5.95 8.10
CA THR A 208 -2.27 -5.38 9.18
C THR A 208 -0.85 -5.18 8.69
N VAL A 209 -0.33 -3.96 8.84
CA VAL A 209 1.07 -3.61 8.59
C VAL A 209 1.77 -3.36 9.91
N VAL A 210 2.96 -3.93 10.05
CA VAL A 210 3.81 -3.81 11.24
C VAL A 210 5.19 -3.33 10.81
N ALA A 211 5.70 -2.30 11.48
CA ALA A 211 7.09 -1.87 11.34
C ALA A 211 7.85 -2.09 12.63
N ASN A 212 8.87 -2.95 12.58
CA ASN A 212 9.72 -3.32 13.69
C ASN A 212 10.98 -2.47 13.74
N ASN A 213 11.61 -2.38 14.91
CA ASN A 213 12.88 -1.67 15.16
C ASN A 213 12.87 -0.18 14.77
N VAL A 214 11.68 0.44 14.76
CA VAL A 214 11.57 1.88 14.48
C VAL A 214 12.15 2.65 15.67
N PRO A 215 13.16 3.52 15.47
CA PRO A 215 13.77 4.24 16.58
C PRO A 215 12.78 5.20 17.21
N VAL A 216 12.97 5.49 18.50
CA VAL A 216 12.25 6.57 19.19
C VAL A 216 12.53 7.91 18.49
N GLY A 217 11.49 8.69 18.22
CA GLY A 217 11.64 10.09 17.80
C GLY A 217 11.31 10.43 16.35
N LEU A 218 10.82 9.47 15.54
CA LEU A 218 10.34 9.74 14.18
C LEU A 218 8.94 10.34 14.23
N GLY A 219 8.67 11.38 13.44
CA GLY A 219 7.38 12.07 13.41
C GLY A 219 7.51 13.56 13.74
N GLU A 220 6.60 14.36 13.21
CA GLU A 220 6.55 15.80 13.45
C GLU A 220 5.21 16.15 14.13
N PRO A 221 5.21 16.70 15.36
CA PRO A 221 3.97 17.04 16.02
C PRO A 221 3.07 18.00 15.22
N VAL A 222 1.79 18.03 15.59
CA VAL A 222 0.75 18.94 15.05
C VAL A 222 0.25 18.59 13.66
N PHE A 223 1.03 18.82 12.59
CA PHE A 223 0.54 18.74 11.19
C PHE A 223 1.10 17.58 10.38
N ASP A 224 2.27 17.07 10.74
CA ASP A 224 2.96 15.98 10.04
C ASP A 224 3.20 14.81 11.02
N ARG A 225 2.18 14.52 11.84
CA ARG A 225 2.26 13.46 12.85
C ARG A 225 2.48 12.13 12.15
N LEU A 226 3.32 11.26 12.71
CA LEU A 226 3.68 10.01 12.05
C LEU A 226 2.47 9.12 11.75
N ASP A 227 1.54 9.00 12.70
CA ASP A 227 0.27 8.28 12.55
C ASP A 227 -0.64 8.91 11.49
N ALA A 228 -0.72 10.24 11.44
CA ALA A 228 -1.48 10.96 10.43
C ALA A 228 -0.91 10.74 9.01
N ASP A 229 0.41 10.75 8.85
CA ASP A 229 1.07 10.51 7.57
C ASP A 229 0.96 9.04 7.13
N ILE A 230 1.09 8.09 8.06
CA ILE A 230 0.81 6.67 7.81
C ILE A 230 -0.65 6.49 7.37
N ALA A 231 -1.60 7.12 8.07
CA ALA A 231 -3.00 7.06 7.71
C ALA A 231 -3.27 7.66 6.34
N TYR A 232 -2.67 8.81 6.01
CA TYR A 232 -2.74 9.43 4.69
C TYR A 232 -2.19 8.50 3.59
N ALA A 233 -1.01 7.91 3.82
CA ALA A 233 -0.34 7.02 2.88
C ALA A 233 -1.16 5.75 2.62
N LEU A 234 -1.67 5.11 3.67
CA LEU A 234 -2.49 3.90 3.57
C LEU A 234 -3.88 4.18 2.98
N MET A 235 -4.56 5.26 3.40
CA MET A 235 -5.86 5.67 2.84
C MET A 235 -5.75 6.04 1.35
N GLY A 236 -4.57 6.51 0.91
CA GLY A 236 -4.26 6.79 -0.48
C GLY A 236 -4.11 5.55 -1.38
N ILE A 237 -4.14 4.33 -0.83
CA ILE A 237 -4.14 3.08 -1.61
C ILE A 237 -5.54 2.84 -2.18
N ASN A 238 -5.61 2.41 -3.43
CA ASN A 238 -6.89 2.12 -4.08
C ASN A 238 -7.74 1.14 -3.25
N ALA A 239 -9.04 1.41 -3.19
CA ALA A 239 -10.04 0.63 -2.43
C ALA A 239 -9.96 0.70 -0.89
N VAL A 240 -8.95 1.36 -0.29
CA VAL A 240 -8.95 1.57 1.16
C VAL A 240 -10.06 2.54 1.57
N LYS A 241 -10.79 2.17 2.62
CA LYS A 241 -11.94 2.93 3.17
C LYS A 241 -11.82 3.24 4.66
N GLY A 242 -10.90 2.60 5.37
CA GLY A 242 -10.64 2.83 6.80
C GLY A 242 -9.18 2.53 7.10
N VAL A 243 -8.59 3.29 8.02
CA VAL A 243 -7.25 3.05 8.58
C VAL A 243 -7.32 3.20 10.10
N GLU A 244 -6.63 2.31 10.79
CA GLU A 244 -6.52 2.27 12.25
C GLU A 244 -5.04 2.22 12.64
N VAL A 245 -4.68 2.76 13.81
CA VAL A 245 -3.33 2.65 14.40
C VAL A 245 -3.48 2.08 15.80
N GLY A 246 -2.61 1.14 16.18
CA GLY A 246 -2.71 0.41 17.44
C GLY A 246 -4.05 -0.31 17.57
N ASP A 247 -4.70 -0.15 18.73
CA ASP A 247 -6.03 -0.72 19.01
C ASP A 247 -7.15 -0.15 18.11
N GLY A 248 -6.89 0.90 17.33
CA GLY A 248 -7.82 1.37 16.31
C GLY A 248 -9.15 1.87 16.87
N PHE A 249 -10.27 1.38 16.32
CA PHE A 249 -11.58 1.76 16.82
C PHE A 249 -11.93 1.12 18.18
N ASP A 250 -11.22 0.08 18.64
CA ASP A 250 -11.53 -0.57 19.92
C ASP A 250 -11.26 0.34 21.12
N VAL A 251 -10.45 1.39 20.95
CA VAL A 251 -10.15 2.39 22.00
C VAL A 251 -11.40 3.06 22.57
N VAL A 252 -12.50 3.15 21.81
CA VAL A 252 -13.74 3.80 22.27
C VAL A 252 -14.41 3.05 23.42
N ASN A 253 -14.09 1.76 23.59
CA ASN A 253 -14.62 0.91 24.65
C ASN A 253 -13.70 0.82 25.87
N GLN A 254 -12.52 1.43 25.81
CA GLN A 254 -11.48 1.27 26.84
C GLN A 254 -11.48 2.42 27.84
N ARG A 255 -11.17 2.11 29.11
CA ARG A 255 -10.91 3.14 30.12
C ARG A 255 -9.47 3.61 30.02
N GLY A 256 -9.20 4.86 30.38
CA GLY A 256 -7.83 5.38 30.39
C GLY A 256 -6.87 4.69 31.37
N SER A 257 -7.37 3.87 32.32
CA SER A 257 -6.56 2.99 33.17
C SER A 257 -6.16 1.68 32.51
N GLU A 258 -6.89 1.28 31.46
CA GLU A 258 -6.66 0.07 30.68
C GLU A 258 -5.85 0.39 29.42
N HIS A 259 -6.18 1.48 28.72
CA HIS A 259 -5.55 1.87 27.46
C HIS A 259 -4.11 2.41 27.61
N ARG A 260 -3.70 2.83 28.81
CA ARG A 260 -2.38 3.46 28.99
C ARG A 260 -1.27 2.43 28.83
N ASP A 261 -0.34 2.69 27.93
CA ASP A 261 0.89 1.90 27.81
C ASP A 261 1.87 2.28 28.94
N GLU A 262 1.87 1.50 30.02
CA GLU A 262 2.78 1.72 31.15
C GLU A 262 4.23 1.45 30.75
N LEU A 263 5.13 2.35 31.15
CA LEU A 263 6.56 2.27 30.87
C LEU A 263 7.34 1.89 32.13
N THR A 264 8.20 0.87 32.03
CA THR A 264 9.16 0.46 33.08
C THR A 264 10.58 0.51 32.53
N PRO A 265 11.62 0.39 33.37
CA PRO A 265 13.01 0.30 32.89
C PRO A 265 13.28 -0.84 31.89
N GLU A 266 12.44 -1.86 31.86
CA GLU A 266 12.56 -3.03 30.98
C GLU A 266 11.80 -2.89 29.66
N GLY A 267 10.89 -1.92 29.53
CA GLY A 267 9.96 -1.91 28.40
C GLY A 267 8.66 -1.16 28.66
N PHE A 268 7.93 -0.89 27.58
CA PHE A 268 6.49 -0.73 27.68
C PHE A 268 5.84 -2.09 28.00
N LYS A 269 4.81 -2.09 28.87
CA LYS A 269 4.08 -3.32 29.23
C LYS A 269 3.04 -3.76 28.20
N SER A 270 2.63 -2.86 27.33
CA SER A 270 1.60 -3.04 26.29
C SER A 270 1.88 -2.08 25.13
N ASN A 271 1.18 -2.27 24.00
CA ASN A 271 1.33 -1.42 22.80
C ASN A 271 -0.04 -1.02 22.21
N HIS A 272 -0.94 -0.54 23.07
CA HIS A 272 -2.27 -0.08 22.68
C HIS A 272 -2.22 1.11 21.71
N ALA A 273 -1.20 1.97 21.86
CA ALA A 273 -0.96 3.10 20.98
C ALA A 273 -0.42 2.72 19.59
N GLY A 274 -0.03 1.45 19.36
CA GLY A 274 0.53 1.02 18.09
C GLY A 274 1.84 1.70 17.73
N GLY A 275 2.72 1.90 18.72
CA GLY A 275 4.08 2.41 18.55
C GLY A 275 4.20 3.91 18.31
N ILE A 276 3.10 4.68 18.40
CA ILE A 276 3.10 6.12 18.14
C ILE A 276 2.42 6.87 19.29
N LEU A 277 3.16 7.76 19.94
CA LEU A 277 2.69 8.58 21.06
C LEU A 277 2.86 10.06 20.72
N GLY A 278 1.77 10.82 20.77
CA GLY A 278 1.80 12.26 20.45
C GLY A 278 2.21 12.57 19.00
N GLY A 279 2.08 11.60 18.09
CA GLY A 279 2.52 11.72 16.70
C GLY A 279 4.00 11.39 16.47
N ILE A 280 4.68 10.81 17.47
CA ILE A 280 6.10 10.43 17.42
C ILE A 280 6.24 8.93 17.72
N SER A 281 7.14 8.23 17.04
CA SER A 281 7.45 6.83 17.32
C SER A 281 7.99 6.64 18.75
N SER A 282 7.42 5.67 19.46
CA SER A 282 7.77 5.36 20.86
C SER A 282 8.94 4.39 21.01
N GLY A 283 9.38 3.75 19.92
CA GLY A 283 10.36 2.64 19.93
C GLY A 283 9.72 1.26 19.88
N GLN A 284 8.44 1.15 20.23
CA GLN A 284 7.66 -0.07 20.05
C GLN A 284 7.33 -0.30 18.58
N ASP A 285 6.88 -1.51 18.26
CA ASP A 285 6.38 -1.83 16.93
C ASP A 285 5.26 -0.87 16.52
N ILE A 286 5.39 -0.28 15.34
CA ILE A 286 4.29 0.49 14.76
C ILE A 286 3.31 -0.50 14.14
N VAL A 287 2.05 -0.41 14.56
CA VAL A 287 0.97 -1.30 14.08
C VAL A 287 -0.13 -0.45 13.48
N ALA A 288 -0.47 -0.72 12.23
CA ALA A 288 -1.61 -0.08 11.56
C ALA A 288 -2.44 -1.11 10.79
N HIS A 289 -3.74 -0.84 10.68
CA HIS A 289 -4.67 -1.67 9.92
C HIS A 289 -5.32 -0.87 8.80
N LEU A 290 -5.66 -1.54 7.70
CA LEU A 290 -6.38 -0.93 6.59
C LEU A 290 -7.53 -1.83 6.13
N ALA A 291 -8.69 -1.22 5.94
CA ALA A 291 -9.89 -1.88 5.43
C ALA A 291 -10.07 -1.58 3.94
N LEU A 292 -10.07 -2.62 3.11
CA LEU A 292 -10.32 -2.52 1.68
C LEU A 292 -11.76 -2.92 1.37
N LYS A 293 -12.44 -2.09 0.59
CA LYS A 293 -13.77 -2.42 0.06
C LYS A 293 -13.70 -3.57 -0.96
N PRO A 294 -14.82 -4.25 -1.23
CA PRO A 294 -14.92 -5.20 -2.33
C PRO A 294 -14.56 -4.61 -3.69
N THR A 295 -14.03 -5.46 -4.58
CA THR A 295 -13.68 -5.09 -5.95
C THR A 295 -14.92 -4.69 -6.73
N SER A 296 -14.99 -3.47 -7.24
CA SER A 296 -16.24 -2.99 -7.86
C SER A 296 -16.51 -3.51 -9.29
N SER A 297 -15.54 -4.17 -9.92
CA SER A 297 -15.73 -4.81 -11.23
C SER A 297 -16.09 -6.28 -11.07
N ILE A 298 -17.40 -6.56 -11.13
CA ILE A 298 -18.00 -7.88 -10.96
C ILE A 298 -18.90 -8.23 -12.15
N THR A 299 -19.25 -9.51 -12.28
CA THR A 299 -20.13 -10.00 -13.36
C THR A 299 -21.60 -10.03 -12.98
N VAL A 300 -21.93 -9.80 -11.71
CA VAL A 300 -23.30 -9.50 -11.28
C VAL A 300 -23.76 -8.21 -11.97
N PRO A 301 -24.88 -8.24 -12.73
CA PRO A 301 -25.42 -7.03 -13.37
C PRO A 301 -25.87 -5.99 -12.33
N GLY A 302 -25.76 -4.73 -12.69
CA GLY A 302 -26.33 -3.62 -11.92
C GLY A 302 -26.68 -2.43 -12.80
N GLU A 303 -27.26 -1.40 -12.19
CA GLU A 303 -27.62 -0.16 -12.87
C GLU A 303 -26.53 0.91 -12.71
N THR A 304 -26.41 1.76 -13.72
CA THR A 304 -25.62 2.99 -13.68
C THR A 304 -26.23 4.03 -14.62
N ILE A 305 -25.55 5.16 -14.82
CA ILE A 305 -25.88 6.14 -15.85
C ILE A 305 -24.78 6.22 -16.92
N ASN A 306 -25.17 6.60 -18.14
CA ASN A 306 -24.24 6.98 -19.21
C ASN A 306 -23.82 8.46 -19.09
N VAL A 307 -22.97 8.92 -20.00
CA VAL A 307 -22.51 10.32 -20.07
C VAL A 307 -23.64 11.33 -20.32
N ASP A 308 -24.75 10.89 -20.90
CA ASP A 308 -25.95 11.70 -21.15
C ASP A 308 -26.91 11.72 -19.95
N GLY A 309 -26.61 10.96 -18.89
CA GLY A 309 -27.40 10.89 -17.66
C GLY A 309 -28.56 9.88 -17.71
N GLU A 310 -28.63 9.06 -18.75
CA GLU A 310 -29.67 8.03 -18.90
C GLU A 310 -29.27 6.76 -18.15
N THR A 311 -30.25 6.11 -17.52
CA THR A 311 -30.05 4.82 -16.84
C THR A 311 -29.69 3.73 -17.86
N VAL A 312 -28.61 3.00 -17.58
CA VAL A 312 -28.13 1.87 -18.39
C VAL A 312 -27.65 0.73 -17.51
N ASP A 313 -27.78 -0.50 -18.02
CA ASP A 313 -27.19 -1.67 -17.36
C ASP A 313 -25.67 -1.67 -17.49
N VAL A 314 -25.00 -2.16 -16.44
CA VAL A 314 -23.57 -2.41 -16.43
C VAL A 314 -23.27 -3.81 -15.94
N ILE A 315 -22.40 -4.48 -16.71
CA ILE A 315 -21.79 -5.75 -16.35
C ILE A 315 -20.32 -5.67 -16.75
N THR A 316 -19.42 -5.86 -15.80
CA THR A 316 -17.98 -5.83 -16.11
C THR A 316 -17.51 -7.25 -16.38
N LYS A 317 -17.48 -7.63 -17.66
CA LYS A 317 -16.93 -8.92 -18.09
C LYS A 317 -15.40 -8.81 -18.11
N GLY A 318 -14.71 -9.76 -17.49
CA GLY A 318 -13.25 -9.76 -17.45
C GLY A 318 -12.67 -10.59 -16.31
N ARG A 319 -11.34 -10.59 -16.22
CA ARG A 319 -10.57 -11.26 -15.16
C ARG A 319 -10.28 -10.26 -14.05
N HIS A 320 -11.24 -10.07 -13.14
CA HIS A 320 -11.09 -9.17 -12.00
C HIS A 320 -10.70 -9.93 -10.73
N ASP A 321 -10.02 -9.23 -9.83
CA ASP A 321 -9.67 -9.77 -8.52
C ASP A 321 -10.95 -9.92 -7.68
N PRO A 322 -11.31 -11.11 -7.18
CA PRO A 322 -12.44 -11.28 -6.25
C PRO A 322 -12.17 -10.62 -4.89
N CYS A 323 -10.91 -10.35 -4.55
CA CYS A 323 -10.50 -9.53 -3.41
C CYS A 323 -9.21 -8.79 -3.76
N VAL A 324 -9.28 -7.45 -3.86
CA VAL A 324 -8.08 -6.61 -4.11
C VAL A 324 -7.13 -6.53 -2.91
N GLY A 325 -7.58 -6.90 -1.71
CA GLY A 325 -6.79 -6.87 -0.49
C GLY A 325 -5.52 -7.72 -0.56
N ILE A 326 -5.58 -8.87 -1.22
CA ILE A 326 -4.43 -9.79 -1.34
C ILE A 326 -3.21 -9.07 -1.94
N ARG A 327 -3.42 -8.33 -3.03
CA ARG A 327 -2.33 -7.63 -3.74
C ARG A 327 -1.96 -6.29 -3.10
N ALA A 328 -2.72 -5.83 -2.12
CA ALA A 328 -2.45 -4.58 -1.41
C ALA A 328 -1.40 -4.74 -0.30
N VAL A 329 -1.05 -5.97 0.09
CA VAL A 329 -0.01 -6.28 1.09
C VAL A 329 1.33 -5.62 0.78
N PRO A 330 2.01 -5.89 -0.35
CA PRO A 330 3.28 -5.23 -0.66
C PRO A 330 3.14 -3.72 -0.91
N ILE A 331 1.93 -3.25 -1.28
CA ILE A 331 1.65 -1.83 -1.45
C ILE A 331 1.62 -1.13 -0.09
N ALA A 332 0.97 -1.72 0.91
CA ALA A 332 0.90 -1.18 2.26
C ALA A 332 2.29 -1.08 2.91
N GLU A 333 3.12 -2.12 2.76
CA GLU A 333 4.51 -2.10 3.20
C GLU A 333 5.31 -0.96 2.57
N ALA A 334 5.20 -0.82 1.24
CA ALA A 334 5.89 0.23 0.51
C ALA A 334 5.47 1.63 0.96
N MET A 335 4.17 1.85 1.17
CA MET A 335 3.66 3.16 1.61
C MET A 335 4.12 3.52 3.01
N VAL A 336 4.12 2.57 3.96
CA VAL A 336 4.64 2.80 5.31
C VAL A 336 6.16 3.03 5.28
N ALA A 337 6.91 2.26 4.48
CA ALA A 337 8.35 2.46 4.34
C ALA A 337 8.71 3.83 3.76
N ILE A 338 7.95 4.34 2.79
CA ILE A 338 8.13 5.70 2.25
C ILE A 338 7.96 6.75 3.35
N VAL A 339 6.91 6.63 4.17
CA VAL A 339 6.64 7.56 5.28
C VAL A 339 7.74 7.49 6.35
N LEU A 340 8.14 6.28 6.76
CA LEU A 340 9.20 6.10 7.75
C LEU A 340 10.54 6.63 7.26
N MET A 341 10.87 6.37 5.99
CA MET A 341 12.09 6.89 5.38
C MET A 341 12.10 8.41 5.37
N ASP A 342 10.99 9.04 5.00
CA ASP A 342 10.88 10.51 5.01
C ASP A 342 11.06 11.09 6.43
N HIS A 343 10.33 10.57 7.41
CA HIS A 343 10.44 11.01 8.81
C HIS A 343 11.83 10.75 9.40
N LEU A 344 12.48 9.65 9.01
CA LEU A 344 13.86 9.37 9.41
C LEU A 344 14.83 10.42 8.88
N LEU A 345 14.70 10.81 7.61
CA LEU A 345 15.55 11.84 7.02
C LEU A 345 15.29 13.23 7.63
N ARG A 346 14.04 13.58 7.91
CA ARG A 346 13.67 14.82 8.62
C ARG A 346 14.27 14.85 10.03
N HIS A 347 14.09 13.76 10.78
CA HIS A 347 14.65 13.61 12.12
C HIS A 347 16.18 13.76 12.10
N ARG A 348 16.85 13.11 11.15
CA ARG A 348 18.30 13.24 10.97
C ARG A 348 18.71 14.68 10.62
N ALA A 349 17.94 15.40 9.82
CA ALA A 349 18.27 16.75 9.39
C ALA A 349 18.15 17.79 10.53
N GLN A 350 17.12 17.67 11.36
CA GLN A 350 16.84 18.65 12.41
C GLN A 350 17.45 18.28 13.78
N ASN A 351 17.44 17.00 14.13
CA ASN A 351 17.63 16.53 15.51
C ASN A 351 18.92 15.73 15.73
N ALA A 352 19.87 15.75 14.79
CA ALA A 352 21.11 14.95 14.87
C ALA A 352 21.92 15.13 16.17
N GLY A 353 21.88 16.32 16.78
CA GLY A 353 22.60 16.63 18.02
C GLY A 353 21.82 16.39 19.31
N VAL A 354 20.59 15.87 19.23
CA VAL A 354 19.75 15.64 20.42
C VAL A 354 20.20 14.38 21.13
N HIS A 355 20.54 14.52 22.41
CA HIS A 355 20.89 13.42 23.30
C HIS A 355 20.12 13.55 24.61
N THR A 356 19.51 12.45 25.06
CA THR A 356 18.83 12.35 26.36
C THR A 356 19.54 11.35 27.24
N ASN A 357 19.60 11.61 28.55
CA ASN A 357 20.16 10.68 29.52
C ASN A 357 19.18 9.56 29.89
N THR A 358 17.88 9.74 29.60
CA THR A 358 16.86 8.70 29.72
C THR A 358 17.17 7.56 28.75
N PRO A 359 17.17 6.30 29.20
CA PRO A 359 17.35 5.15 28.32
C PRO A 359 16.35 5.16 27.16
N LYS A 360 16.80 4.74 25.97
CA LYS A 360 15.90 4.36 24.88
C LYS A 360 15.42 2.96 25.20
N ILE A 361 14.14 2.85 25.54
CA ILE A 361 13.48 1.61 25.97
C ILE A 361 12.90 0.89 24.76
#